data_AF-A0A7X5RLV8-F1
#
_entry.id   AF-A0A7X5RLV8-F1
#
_cell.length_a   1.000
_cell.length_b   1.000
_cell.length_c   1.000
_cell.angle_alpha   90.00
_cell.angle_beta   90.00
_cell.angle_gamma   90.00
#
_symmetry.space_group_name_H-M   'P 1'
#
loop_
_entity.id
_entity.type
_entity.pdbx_description
1 polymer ?
#
loop_
_entity_poly.entity_id
_entity_poly.type
_entity_poly.pdbx_seq_one_letter_code
_entity_poly.pdbx_strand_id
1 'polypeptide(L)'
;MISATLTFGVFDIDTASPGSQLDAFAVNGENLTSLLDGLFESKASGDNVYNAFTINLDSSFFAALQTGSIGASLDVGGSGLQTNLLLGGVSSTLNNGFHLLFSTLEITTQDAGGSGPSTSVPEPGMFALFTIALLGILRKTQLGK
;
A
#
# COMPACT_ATOMS: atom_id res chain seq x y z
N MET A 1 10.47 -12.36 -7.35
CA MET A 1 9.17 -12.81 -6.85
C MET A 1 8.27 -11.59 -6.83
N ILE A 2 7.03 -11.69 -7.32
CA ILE A 2 6.05 -10.60 -7.23
C ILE A 2 5.40 -10.68 -5.85
N SER A 3 5.39 -9.58 -5.10
CA SER A 3 4.77 -9.51 -3.77
C SER A 3 4.32 -8.09 -3.45
N ALA A 4 3.28 -7.97 -2.63
CA ALA A 4 2.79 -6.69 -2.15
C ALA A 4 2.57 -6.78 -0.65
N THR A 5 3.02 -5.76 0.08
CA THR A 5 2.84 -5.66 1.53
C THR A 5 2.27 -4.31 1.87
N LEU A 6 1.37 -4.29 2.85
CA LEU A 6 0.82 -3.05 3.40
C LEU A 6 1.22 -3.00 4.87
N THR A 7 1.93 -1.93 5.22
CA THR A 7 2.40 -1.69 6.59
C THR A 7 1.69 -0.49 7.18
N PHE A 8 1.24 -0.60 8.43
CA PHE A 8 0.58 0.46 9.17
C PHE A 8 1.36 0.74 10.45
N GLY A 9 1.60 2.02 10.71
CA GLY A 9 2.06 2.50 12.02
C GLY A 9 0.86 2.97 12.81
N VAL A 10 0.64 2.39 13.98
CA VAL A 10 -0.52 2.64 14.83
C VAL A 10 -0.05 2.95 16.25
N PHE A 11 -0.76 3.83 16.91
CA PHE A 11 -0.50 4.23 18.28
C PHE A 11 -1.73 3.96 19.13
N ASP A 12 -1.48 3.50 20.36
CA ASP A 12 -2.49 3.33 21.40
C ASP A 12 -3.59 2.34 21.02
N ILE A 13 -3.21 1.21 20.43
CA ILE A 13 -4.14 0.08 20.30
C ILE A 13 -4.27 -0.58 21.67
N ASP A 14 -5.48 -0.61 22.18
CA ASP A 14 -5.80 -1.24 23.45
C ASP A 14 -6.24 -2.69 23.33
N THR A 15 -5.27 -3.56 23.05
CA THR A 15 -5.46 -5.02 23.04
C THR A 15 -5.67 -5.62 24.45
N ALA A 16 -5.54 -4.83 25.52
CA ALA A 16 -5.90 -5.30 26.86
C ALA A 16 -7.43 -5.30 27.06
N SER A 17 -8.14 -4.47 26.28
CA SER A 17 -9.58 -4.51 26.18
C SER A 17 -10.06 -5.76 25.43
N PRO A 18 -11.07 -6.49 25.94
CA PRO A 18 -11.59 -7.67 25.28
C PRO A 18 -12.38 -7.29 24.02
N GLY A 19 -12.19 -8.05 22.94
CA GLY A 19 -12.94 -7.92 21.70
C GLY A 19 -12.05 -7.61 20.51
N SER A 20 -12.67 -7.26 19.39
CA SER A 20 -11.95 -6.82 18.19
C SER A 20 -11.61 -5.34 18.32
N GLN A 21 -10.43 -4.96 17.83
CA GLN A 21 -9.93 -3.59 17.79
C GLN A 21 -10.34 -2.84 16.51
N LEU A 22 -11.13 -3.49 15.66
CA LEU A 22 -11.47 -3.05 14.32
C LEU A 22 -12.93 -3.37 14.02
N ASP A 23 -13.64 -2.42 13.41
CA ASP A 23 -14.98 -2.70 12.89
C ASP A 23 -14.91 -3.25 11.46
N ALA A 24 -14.03 -2.68 10.63
CA ALA A 24 -13.83 -3.15 9.26
C ALA A 24 -12.45 -2.77 8.70
N PHE A 25 -11.88 -3.65 7.89
CA PHE A 25 -10.75 -3.32 7.03
C PHE A 25 -10.90 -3.99 5.67
N ALA A 26 -10.72 -3.22 4.60
CA ALA A 26 -10.80 -3.75 3.24
C ALA A 26 -9.81 -3.09 2.29
N VAL A 27 -9.28 -3.88 1.36
CA VAL A 27 -8.46 -3.44 0.23
C VAL A 27 -9.13 -3.89 -1.05
N ASN A 28 -9.49 -2.93 -1.90
CA ASN A 28 -10.24 -3.16 -3.14
C ASN A 28 -11.52 -4.01 -2.96
N GLY A 29 -12.21 -3.83 -1.84
CA GLY A 29 -13.41 -4.61 -1.49
C GLY A 29 -13.15 -6.01 -0.94
N GLU A 30 -11.90 -6.47 -0.91
CA GLU A 30 -11.51 -7.67 -0.17
C GLU A 30 -11.53 -7.38 1.33
N ASN A 31 -12.30 -8.14 2.09
CA ASN A 31 -12.39 -7.98 3.55
C ASN A 31 -11.18 -8.65 4.22
N LEU A 32 -10.34 -7.83 4.85
CA LEU A 32 -9.13 -8.23 5.56
C LEU A 32 -9.23 -7.96 7.08
N THR A 33 -10.44 -7.74 7.59
CA THR A 33 -10.71 -7.37 8.99
C THR A 33 -10.13 -8.39 9.96
N SER A 34 -10.47 -9.68 9.81
CA SER A 34 -9.99 -10.73 10.73
C SER A 34 -8.47 -10.93 10.66
N LEU A 35 -7.84 -10.66 9.51
CA LEU A 35 -6.40 -10.75 9.35
C LEU A 35 -5.71 -9.63 10.15
N LEU A 36 -6.17 -8.39 9.99
CA LEU A 36 -5.57 -7.24 10.66
C LEU A 36 -5.87 -7.26 12.16
N ASP A 37 -7.09 -7.64 12.56
CA ASP A 37 -7.49 -7.78 13.96
C ASP A 37 -6.66 -8.84 14.68
N GLY A 38 -6.48 -10.02 14.06
CA GLY A 38 -5.60 -11.05 14.60
C GLY A 38 -4.14 -10.61 14.74
N LEU A 39 -3.66 -9.73 13.86
CA LEU A 39 -2.33 -9.12 14.00
C LEU A 39 -2.27 -8.14 15.17
N PHE A 40 -3.30 -7.31 15.36
CA PHE A 40 -3.37 -6.40 16.51
C PHE A 40 -3.34 -7.21 17.81
N GLU A 41 -4.24 -8.19 17.95
CA GLU A 41 -4.33 -9.07 19.12
C GLU A 41 -3.05 -9.91 19.36
N SER A 42 -2.23 -10.14 18.33
CA SER A 42 -0.93 -10.83 18.49
C SER A 42 0.11 -10.01 19.24
N LYS A 43 -0.08 -8.69 19.36
CA LYS A 43 0.81 -7.78 20.09
C LYS A 43 0.08 -7.19 21.28
N ALA A 44 0.44 -7.66 22.47
CA ALA A 44 0.05 -7.01 23.71
C ALA A 44 0.52 -5.55 23.70
N SER A 45 -0.45 -4.65 23.63
CA SER A 45 -0.32 -3.21 23.59
C SER A 45 -1.35 -2.62 24.55
N GLY A 46 -0.91 -1.63 25.33
CA GLY A 46 -1.75 -0.82 26.21
C GLY A 46 -1.46 0.66 26.00
N ASP A 47 -1.76 1.48 26.99
CA ASP A 47 -1.69 2.94 26.87
C ASP A 47 -0.35 3.46 26.35
N ASN A 48 -0.41 4.35 25.36
CA ASN A 48 0.69 5.09 24.76
C ASN A 48 1.78 4.24 24.09
N VAL A 49 1.40 3.09 23.52
CA VAL A 49 2.34 2.21 22.81
C VAL A 49 2.22 2.37 21.30
N TYR A 50 3.36 2.52 20.63
CA TYR A 50 3.46 2.49 19.17
C TYR A 50 3.74 1.06 18.69
N ASN A 51 3.00 0.64 17.66
CA ASN A 51 3.21 -0.62 16.97
C ASN A 51 3.20 -0.42 15.46
N ALA A 52 3.99 -1.26 14.77
CA ALA A 52 3.90 -1.42 13.32
C ALA A 52 3.40 -2.83 13.01
N PHE A 53 2.49 -2.91 12.04
CA PHE A 53 1.88 -4.14 11.55
C PHE A 53 2.02 -4.22 10.04
N THR A 54 2.38 -5.39 9.53
CA THR A 54 2.54 -5.63 8.10
C THR A 54 1.66 -6.80 7.70
N ILE A 55 0.85 -6.61 6.67
CA ILE A 55 0.10 -7.68 5.99
C ILE A 55 0.68 -7.93 4.61
N ASN A 56 0.67 -9.18 4.19
CA ASN A 56 0.91 -9.55 2.79
C ASN A 56 -0.42 -9.47 2.05
N LEU A 57 -0.43 -8.78 0.91
CA LEU A 57 -1.56 -8.76 0.00
C LEU A 57 -1.42 -9.93 -0.97
N ASP A 58 -2.53 -10.60 -1.22
CA ASP A 58 -2.54 -11.83 -2.02
C ASP A 58 -2.53 -11.54 -3.54
N SER A 59 -2.71 -12.58 -4.35
CA SER A 59 -2.75 -12.43 -5.81
C SER A 59 -3.93 -11.58 -6.32
N SER A 60 -5.02 -11.46 -5.55
CA SER A 60 -6.22 -10.71 -5.95
C SER A 60 -5.94 -9.21 -6.01
N PHE A 61 -5.05 -8.70 -5.15
CA PHE A 61 -4.57 -7.32 -5.18
C PHE A 61 -3.94 -6.96 -6.54
N PHE A 62 -3.19 -7.87 -7.16
CA PHE A 62 -2.58 -7.61 -8.46
C PHE A 62 -3.59 -7.60 -9.60
N ALA A 63 -4.67 -8.38 -9.50
CA ALA A 63 -5.79 -8.27 -10.43
C ALA A 63 -6.50 -6.91 -10.30
N ALA A 64 -6.63 -6.41 -9.06
CA ALA A 64 -7.20 -5.08 -8.79
C ALA A 64 -6.38 -3.94 -9.41
N LEU A 65 -5.04 -4.01 -9.36
CA LEU A 65 -4.17 -2.99 -9.95
C LEU A 65 -4.42 -2.79 -11.45
N GLN A 66 -4.83 -3.84 -12.17
CA GLN A 66 -5.11 -3.77 -13.61
C GLN A 66 -6.33 -2.89 -13.93
N THR A 67 -7.20 -2.65 -12.96
CA THR A 67 -8.36 -1.75 -13.11
C THR A 67 -7.96 -0.27 -13.11
N GLY A 68 -6.70 0.05 -12.73
CA GLY A 68 -6.14 1.41 -12.73
C GLY A 68 -6.40 2.20 -11.45
N SER A 69 -7.16 1.67 -10.50
CA SER A 69 -7.37 2.30 -9.19
C SER A 69 -7.55 1.22 -8.12
N ILE A 70 -7.06 1.51 -6.91
CA ILE A 70 -7.29 0.69 -5.72
C ILE A 70 -7.73 1.60 -4.59
N GLY A 71 -8.79 1.19 -3.90
CA GLY A 71 -9.22 1.80 -2.64
C GLY A 71 -8.81 0.94 -1.45
N ALA A 72 -8.49 1.59 -0.33
CA ALA A 72 -8.38 0.92 0.96
C ALA A 72 -9.24 1.69 1.97
N SER A 73 -9.95 0.98 2.82
CA SER A 73 -10.78 1.55 3.88
C SER A 73 -10.46 0.87 5.19
N LEU A 74 -10.22 1.67 6.22
CA LEU A 74 -10.00 1.24 7.59
C LEU A 74 -11.06 1.91 8.46
N ASP A 75 -11.86 1.09 9.12
CA ASP A 75 -12.81 1.50 10.13
C ASP A 75 -12.36 0.96 11.48
N VAL A 76 -12.13 1.90 12.39
CA VAL A 76 -11.51 1.65 13.69
C VAL A 76 -12.65 1.44 14.67
N GLY A 77 -12.62 0.30 15.33
CA GLY A 77 -13.67 -0.14 16.24
C GLY A 77 -13.12 -0.65 17.56
N GLY A 78 -13.99 -1.24 18.35
CA GLY A 78 -13.59 -1.90 19.60
C GLY A 78 -13.62 -1.01 20.83
N SER A 79 -13.82 -1.65 21.98
CA SER A 79 -13.72 -0.96 23.27
C SER A 79 -12.27 -0.72 23.64
N GLY A 80 -12.00 0.37 24.36
CA GLY A 80 -10.78 0.53 25.13
C GLY A 80 -11.04 0.38 26.62
N LEU A 81 -10.00 0.49 27.42
CA LEU A 81 -9.94 0.51 28.86
C LEU A 81 -9.34 1.85 29.27
N GLN A 82 -10.04 2.57 30.14
CA GLN A 82 -9.54 3.82 30.68
C GLN A 82 -9.65 3.82 32.20
N THR A 83 -8.76 4.59 32.85
CA THR A 83 -8.84 4.80 34.29
C THR A 83 -10.09 5.59 34.64
N ASN A 84 -10.94 5.02 35.49
CA ASN A 84 -12.08 5.71 36.06
C ASN A 84 -11.63 6.49 37.29
N LEU A 85 -11.40 7.80 37.11
CA LEU A 85 -10.95 8.72 38.17
C LEU A 85 -11.99 8.93 39.28
N LEU A 86 -13.27 8.64 39.03
CA LEU A 86 -14.36 8.89 39.97
C LEU A 86 -14.63 7.69 40.90
N LEU A 87 -14.54 6.47 40.35
CA LEU A 87 -14.88 5.24 41.07
C LEU A 87 -13.67 4.44 41.54
N GLY A 88 -12.46 4.80 41.09
CA GLY A 88 -11.24 4.05 41.41
C GLY A 88 -11.25 2.68 40.75
N GLY A 89 -10.79 2.60 39.51
CA GLY A 89 -10.71 1.35 38.76
C GLY A 89 -10.51 1.55 37.27
N VAL A 90 -10.67 0.49 36.49
CA VAL A 90 -10.62 0.52 35.03
C VAL A 90 -12.04 0.33 34.49
N SER A 91 -12.44 1.10 33.49
CA SER A 91 -13.74 0.99 32.83
C SER A 91 -13.59 0.94 31.32
N SER A 92 -14.46 0.18 30.65
CA SER A 92 -14.49 0.12 29.19
C SER A 92 -15.01 1.41 28.56
N THR A 93 -14.45 1.77 27.42
CA THR A 93 -14.89 2.85 26.54
C THR A 93 -15.50 2.29 25.26
N LEU A 94 -16.09 3.17 24.44
CA LEU A 94 -16.60 2.80 23.12
C LEU A 94 -15.52 2.81 22.02
N ASN A 95 -14.32 3.30 22.32
CA ASN A 95 -13.24 3.43 21.36
C ASN A 95 -11.92 3.05 22.01
N ASN A 96 -11.12 2.21 21.36
CA ASN A 96 -9.85 1.67 21.84
C ASN A 96 -8.69 2.67 21.84
N GLY A 97 -8.92 3.95 21.52
CA GLY A 97 -7.88 4.98 21.55
C GLY A 97 -6.95 4.98 20.32
N PHE A 98 -7.24 4.13 19.34
CA PHE A 98 -6.40 3.94 18.16
C PHE A 98 -6.14 5.24 17.39
N HIS A 99 -4.87 5.41 16.99
CA HIS A 99 -4.44 6.43 16.03
C HIS A 99 -3.62 5.82 14.90
N LEU A 100 -4.06 6.01 13.65
CA LEU A 100 -3.25 5.69 12.46
C LEU A 100 -2.22 6.80 12.23
N LEU A 101 -0.93 6.46 12.30
CA LEU A 101 0.17 7.40 12.09
C LEU A 101 0.62 7.41 10.62
N PHE A 102 0.80 6.22 10.04
CA PHE A 102 1.16 6.07 8.63
C PHE A 102 0.63 4.78 8.04
N SER A 103 0.56 4.75 6.71
CA SER A 103 0.43 3.52 5.94
C SER A 103 1.40 3.55 4.76
N THR A 104 2.02 2.41 4.48
CA THR A 104 2.99 2.25 3.39
C THR A 104 2.64 0.98 2.62
N LEU A 105 2.36 1.14 1.33
CA LEU A 105 2.21 0.05 0.39
C LEU A 105 3.54 -0.16 -0.32
N GLU A 106 4.11 -1.34 -0.18
CA GLU A 106 5.31 -1.77 -0.91
C GLU A 106 4.92 -2.84 -1.93
N ILE A 107 5.28 -2.62 -3.19
CA ILE A 107 5.06 -3.57 -4.28
C ILE A 107 6.42 -3.96 -4.85
N THR A 108 6.80 -5.21 -4.66
CA THR A 108 7.92 -5.81 -5.36
C THR A 108 7.40 -6.38 -6.67
N THR A 109 7.85 -5.80 -7.79
CA THR A 109 7.63 -6.36 -9.11
C THR A 109 8.81 -7.26 -9.49
N GLN A 110 8.53 -8.30 -10.26
CA GLN A 110 9.56 -9.06 -10.93
C GLN A 110 9.39 -8.78 -12.41
N ASP A 111 10.44 -8.26 -13.02
CA ASP A 111 10.54 -8.29 -14.48
C ASP A 111 10.47 -9.75 -14.91
N ALA A 112 9.70 -10.06 -15.95
CA ALA A 112 9.45 -11.43 -16.38
C ALA A 112 10.80 -12.06 -16.78
N GLY A 113 11.45 -12.74 -15.83
CA GLY A 113 12.78 -13.31 -16.00
C GLY A 113 12.75 -14.41 -17.05
N GLY A 114 12.93 -14.01 -18.30
CA GLY A 114 13.07 -14.87 -19.45
C GLY A 114 13.51 -13.99 -20.59
N SER A 115 14.58 -14.39 -21.27
CA SER A 115 14.81 -14.02 -22.65
C SER A 115 13.50 -14.08 -23.47
N GLY A 116 12.84 -12.95 -23.71
CA GLY A 116 11.64 -12.88 -24.56
C GLY A 116 11.05 -11.46 -24.65
N PRO A 117 10.24 -11.19 -25.70
CA PRO A 117 10.72 -11.07 -27.08
C PRO A 117 11.65 -9.85 -27.23
N SER A 118 12.47 -9.80 -28.27
CA SER A 118 13.09 -8.56 -28.74
C SER A 118 12.03 -7.59 -29.27
N THR A 119 11.00 -7.23 -28.51
CA THR A 119 10.31 -5.97 -28.77
C THR A 119 11.16 -4.91 -28.12
N SER A 120 12.33 -4.68 -28.72
CA SER A 120 12.94 -3.37 -28.69
C SER A 120 11.78 -2.40 -28.85
N VAL A 121 11.51 -1.57 -27.85
CA VAL A 121 10.78 -0.33 -28.08
C VAL A 121 11.43 0.22 -29.34
N PRO A 122 10.71 0.34 -30.49
CA PRO A 122 11.37 0.76 -31.72
C PRO A 122 12.04 2.09 -31.41
N GLU A 123 13.37 2.07 -31.29
CA GLU A 123 14.11 3.30 -31.13
C GLU A 123 13.69 4.16 -32.31
N PRO A 124 13.26 5.43 -32.11
CA PRO A 124 12.99 6.31 -33.22
C PRO A 124 14.21 6.23 -34.12
N GLY A 125 14.06 5.68 -35.33
CA GLY A 125 15.19 5.17 -36.10
C GLY A 125 16.23 6.27 -36.23
N MET A 126 17.27 6.24 -35.39
CA MET A 126 18.20 7.37 -35.25
C MET A 126 18.88 7.61 -36.59
N PHE A 127 19.15 6.52 -37.30
CA PHE A 127 19.59 6.54 -38.70
C PHE A 127 18.59 7.17 -39.64
N ALA A 128 17.29 6.88 -39.54
CA ALA A 128 16.27 7.51 -40.37
C ALA A 128 16.22 9.03 -40.12
N LEU A 129 16.20 9.45 -38.85
CA LEU A 129 16.25 10.86 -38.46
C LEU A 129 17.55 11.54 -38.92
N PHE A 130 18.69 10.88 -38.75
CA PHE A 130 20.00 11.38 -39.17
C PHE A 130 20.10 11.52 -40.69
N THR A 131 19.58 10.54 -41.44
CA THR A 131 19.61 10.56 -42.92
C THR A 131 18.68 11.64 -43.46
N ILE A 132 17.47 11.80 -42.88
CA ILE A 132 16.55 12.88 -43.24
C ILE A 132 17.17 14.25 -42.91
N ALA A 133 17.82 14.40 -41.76
CA ALA A 133 18.51 15.62 -41.40
C ALA A 133 19.67 15.94 -42.37
N LEU A 134 20.48 14.95 -42.73
CA LEU A 134 21.61 15.12 -43.65
C LEU A 134 21.13 15.48 -45.07
N LEU A 135 20.09 14.81 -45.58
CA LEU A 135 19.46 15.14 -46.85
C LEU A 135 18.85 16.54 -46.83
N GLY A 136 18.22 16.95 -45.73
CA GLY A 136 17.71 18.30 -45.53
C GLY A 136 18.79 19.37 -45.62
N ILE A 137 19.95 19.13 -44.99
CA ILE A 137 21.11 20.04 -45.03
C ILE A 137 21.66 20.13 -46.45
N LEU A 138 21.90 19.00 -47.12
CA LEU A 138 22.44 18.97 -48.48
C LEU A 138 21.53 19.66 -49.49
N ARG A 139 20.20 19.48 -49.36
CA ARG A 139 19.22 20.15 -50.22
C ARG A 139 19.20 21.67 -49.99
N LYS A 140 19.37 22.12 -48.75
CA LYS A 140 19.48 23.55 -48.41
C LYS A 140 20.75 24.17 -49.00
N THR A 141 21.84 23.42 -49.10
CA THR A 141 23.10 23.87 -49.72
C THR A 141 23.00 24.00 -51.25
N GLN A 142 22.16 23.20 -51.90
CA GLN A 142 21.93 23.23 -53.37
C GLN A 142 20.95 24.33 -53.80
N LEU A 143 20.00 24.71 -52.95
CA LEU A 143 19.07 25.83 -53.21
C LEU A 143 19.62 27.21 -52.78
N GLY A 144 20.78 27.24 -52.11
CA GLY A 144 21.45 28.46 -51.68
C GLY A 144 22.48 29.03 -52.67
N LYS A 145 22.39 28.66 -53.95
CA LYS A 145 23.15 29.24 -55.07
C LYS A 145 22.22 29.82 -56.10
#